data_AF-A0A3A0AT58-F1
#
_entry.id   AF-A0A3A0AT58-F1
#
_cell.length_a   1.000
_cell.length_b   1.000
_cell.length_c   1.000
_cell.angle_alpha   90.00
_cell.angle_beta   90.00
_cell.angle_gamma   90.00
#
_symmetry.space_group_name_H-M   'P 1'
#
loop_
_entity.id
_entity.type
_entity.pdbx_description
1 polymer ?
#
loop_
_entity_poly.entity_id
_entity_poly.type
_entity_poly.pdbx_seq_one_letter_code
_entity_poly.pdbx_strand_id
1 'polypeptide(L)' 'MEDPSEIIVLANKSNHNFILELPTGRYRLDAGRRMRTLRSILKIGQVERLVSEGMLSVEK' A
#
# COMPACT_ATOMS: atom_id res chain seq x y z
N MET A 1 -20.05 8.26 1.42
CA MET A 1 -19.45 8.56 0.10
C MET A 1 -17.96 8.63 0.31
N GLU A 2 -17.19 7.75 -0.32
CA GLU A 2 -15.74 7.82 -0.27
C GLU A 2 -15.29 8.91 -1.26
N ASP A 3 -14.49 9.86 -0.78
CA ASP A 3 -13.98 10.95 -1.60
C ASP A 3 -12.97 10.38 -2.62
N PRO A 4 -13.16 10.57 -3.93
CA PRO A 4 -12.22 10.11 -4.96
C PRO A 4 -10.78 10.61 -4.74
N SER A 5 -10.60 11.73 -4.04
CA SER A 5 -9.28 12.27 -3.68
C SER A 5 -8.52 11.41 -2.67
N GLU A 6 -9.21 10.48 -1.99
CA GLU A 6 -8.63 9.52 -1.06
C GLU A 6 -8.09 8.27 -1.76
N ILE A 7 -8.36 8.07 -3.06
CA ILE A 7 -7.82 6.93 -3.80
C ILE A 7 -6.34 7.19 -4.11
N ILE A 8 -5.49 6.25 -3.74
CA ILE A 8 -4.06 6.23 -4.04
C ILE A 8 -3.68 4.93 -4.72
N VAL A 9 -2.49 4.91 -5.31
CA VAL A 9 -1.85 3.68 -5.78
C VAL A 9 -0.66 3.38 -4.88
N LEU A 10 -0.69 2.24 -4.20
CA LEU A 10 0.45 1.72 -3.44
C LEU A 10 1.26 0.81 -4.35
N ALA A 11 2.50 1.19 -4.62
CA ALA A 11 3.40 0.49 -5.53
C ALA A 11 4.56 -0.16 -4.77
N ASN A 12 4.85 -1.42 -5.06
CA ASN A 12 6.02 -2.11 -4.54
C ASN A 12 7.22 -1.84 -5.45
N LYS A 13 8.18 -1.08 -4.93
CA LYS A 13 9.43 -0.72 -5.63
C LYS A 13 10.59 -1.63 -5.25
N SER A 14 10.39 -2.51 -4.27
CA SER A 14 11.38 -3.50 -3.86
C SER A 14 11.34 -4.76 -4.75
N ASN A 15 12.32 -5.62 -4.55
CA ASN A 15 12.36 -6.98 -5.12
C ASN A 15 11.75 -8.04 -4.19
N HIS A 16 11.06 -7.61 -3.12
CA HIS A 16 10.44 -8.50 -2.14
C HIS A 16 8.92 -8.54 -2.32
N ASN A 17 8.31 -9.69 -2.06
CA ASN A 17 6.85 -9.80 -1.98
C ASN A 17 6.40 -9.48 -0.56
N PHE A 18 5.32 -8.71 -0.41
CA PHE A 18 4.76 -8.37 0.90
C PHE A 18 3.39 -8.98 1.09
N ILE A 19 3.14 -9.51 2.28
CA ILE A 19 1.78 -9.81 2.76
C ILE A 19 1.38 -8.66 3.66
N LEU A 20 0.43 -7.85 3.20
CA LEU A 20 -0.13 -6.73 3.94
C LEU A 20 -1.32 -7.21 4.77
N GLU A 21 -1.32 -6.91 6.06
CA GLU A 21 -2.46 -7.16 6.94
C GLU A 21 -3.39 -5.95 6.91
N LEU A 22 -4.43 -6.03 6.08
CA LEU A 22 -5.38 -4.94 5.86
C LEU A 22 -6.71 -5.21 6.61
N PRO A 23 -7.52 -4.18 6.87
CA PRO A 23 -8.85 -4.36 7.47
C PRO A 23 -9.76 -5.28 6.65
N THR A 24 -9.56 -5.35 5.33
CA THR A 24 -10.30 -6.22 4.41
C THR A 24 -9.73 -7.64 4.35
N GLY A 25 -8.64 -7.93 5.05
CA GLY A 25 -7.95 -9.21 5.07
C GLY A 25 -6.49 -9.11 4.63
N ARG A 26 -5.87 -10.28 4.43
CA ARG A 26 -4.48 -10.36 3.96
C ARG A 26 -4.41 -10.12 2.46
N TYR A 27 -3.58 -9.17 2.05
CA TYR A 27 -3.33 -8.86 0.64
C TYR A 27 -1.87 -9.11 0.27
N ARG A 28 -1.62 -9.84 -0.82
CA ARG A 28 -0.25 -10.05 -1.32
C ARG A 28 0.08 -9.00 -2.38
N LEU A 29 1.09 -8.19 -2.11
CA LEU A 29 1.65 -7.22 -3.04
C LEU A 29 3.02 -7.70 -3.51
N ASP A 30 3.03 -8.35 -4.68
CA ASP A 30 4.26 -8.90 -5.27
C ASP A 30 5.22 -7.79 -5.75
N ALA A 31 6.50 -8.11 -5.87
CA ALA A 31 7.53 -7.20 -6.37
C ALA A 31 7.15 -6.58 -7.73
N GLY A 32 7.32 -5.26 -7.85
CA GLY A 32 6.94 -4.50 -9.06
C GLY A 32 5.43 -4.37 -9.30
N ARG A 33 4.56 -4.92 -8.44
CA ARG A 33 3.10 -4.76 -8.54
C ARG A 33 2.63 -3.49 -7.85
N ARG A 34 1.40 -3.09 -8.21
CA ARG A 34 0.72 -1.90 -7.74
C ARG A 34 -0.72 -2.25 -7.38
N MET A 35 -1.26 -1.61 -6.36
CA MET A 35 -2.66 -1.75 -5.95
C MET A 35 -3.32 -0.38 -5.79
N ARG A 36 -4.56 -0.26 -6.24
CA ARG A 36 -5.41 0.90 -5.93
C ARG A 36 -6.09 0.67 -4.60
N THR A 37 -6.06 1.68 -3.73
CA THR A 37 -6.58 1.59 -2.38
C THR A 37 -6.88 2.98 -1.84
N LEU A 38 -7.56 3.04 -0.70
CA LEU A 38 -7.77 4.27 0.04
C LEU A 38 -6.50 4.69 0.77
N ARG A 39 -6.29 6.00 0.88
CA ARG A 39 -5.22 6.66 1.64
C ARG A 39 -5.22 6.27 3.11
N SER A 40 -6.38 5.88 3.66
CA SER A 40 -6.51 5.36 5.02
C SER A 40 -5.59 4.17 5.31
N ILE A 41 -5.18 3.41 4.29
CA ILE A 41 -4.23 2.30 4.41
C ILE A 41 -2.85 2.75 4.94
N LEU A 42 -2.47 4.02 4.75
CA LEU A 42 -1.21 4.56 5.23
C LEU A 42 -1.17 4.71 6.76
N LYS A 43 -2.31 4.60 7.44
CA LYS A 43 -2.39 4.58 8.91
C LYS A 43 -2.09 3.20 9.50
N ILE A 44 -1.96 2.18 8.66
CA ILE A 44 -1.59 0.83 9.08
C ILE A 44 -0.07 0.83 9.32
N GLY A 45 0.36 0.55 10.54
CA GLY A 45 1.78 0.65 10.92
C GLY A 45 2.73 -0.16 10.03
N GLN A 46 2.29 -1.31 9.50
CA GLN A 46 3.07 -2.08 8.54
C GLN A 46 3.29 -1.31 7.22
N VAL A 47 2.23 -0.70 6.68
CA VAL A 47 2.28 0.04 5.41
C VAL A 47 3.06 1.33 5.58
N GLU A 48 2.83 2.07 6.66
CA GLU A 48 3.59 3.26 7.02
C GLU A 48 5.09 2.97 7.08
N ARG A 49 5.46 1.90 7.80
CA ARG A 49 6.86 1.46 7.92
C ARG A 49 7.45 1.14 6.55
N LEU A 50 6.80 0.32 5.74
CA LEU A 50 7.31 -0.07 4.43
C LEU A 50 7.43 1.11 3.45
N VAL A 51 6.56 2.11 3.56
CA VAL A 51 6.68 3.37 2.82
C VAL A 51 7.86 4.21 3.33
N SER A 52 8.03 4.32 4.65
CA SER A 52 9.14 5.06 5.26
C SER A 52 10.51 4.45 4.95
N GLU A 53 10.57 3.12 4.82
CA GLU A 53 11.78 2.37 4.43
C GLU A 53 12.02 2.43 2.90
N GLY A 54 11.13 3.05 2.12
CA GLY A 54 11.24 3.16 0.67
C GLY A 54 10.92 1.88 -0.10
N MET A 55 10.45 0.83 0.58
CA MET A 55 10.06 -0.44 -0.03
C MET A 55 8.77 -0.31 -0.84
N LEU A 56 7.83 0.49 -0.33
CA LEU A 56 6.60 0.86 -1.00
C LEU A 56 6.58 2.35 -1.31
N SER A 57 5.91 2.74 -2.39
CA SER A 57 5.72 4.14 -2.77
C SER A 57 4.24 4.45 -3.00
N VAL A 58 3.83 5.66 -2.64
CA VAL A 58 2.48 6.16 -2.90
C VAL A 58 2.48 6.97 -4.20
N GLU A 59 1.71 6.52 -5.18
CA GLU A 59 1.49 7.19 -6.47
C GLU A 59 0.07 7.79 -6.50
N LYS A 60 -0.12 8.85 -7.31
CA LYS A 60 -1.43 9.45 -7.60
C LYS A 60 -2.06 8.81 -8.83
#